data_AF-A0A450YIL6-F1
#
_entry.id   AF-A0A450YIL6-F1
#
_cell.length_a   1.000
_cell.length_b   1.000
_cell.length_c   1.000
_cell.angle_alpha   90.00
_cell.angle_beta   90.00
_cell.angle_gamma   90.00
#
_symmetry.space_group_name_H-M   'P 1'
#
loop_
_entity.id
_entity.type
_entity.pdbx_description
1 polymer ?
#
loop_
_entity_poly.entity_id
_entity_poly.type
_entity_poly.pdbx_seq_one_letter_code
_entity_poly.pdbx_strand_id
1 'polypeptide(L)'
;MKRSPYPRNNLEVAQTFFEDACDLMLRFDLTFEQFGSIKTRRFKCFIDLRWAYECVLKAILAYQQPRDMERESLIQTVEKRGHKISALENSVSSDTKDFGLEDWGSQLDVLPIGLRYSLDGQDFRVAREDLYYKTVGSDIWLRRLRNYLGHIRDVVGKELGQHSGFVIATDIPKEKLFGTEYNKYRNVAEHRRKRIETMNNWTDCPAVERDPGKVSGAWVFRGTRIPVSALFENIEDGAGLSEFVDWFPGVTIEQARMVLAHAAHTLEAA
;
A
#
# COMPACT_ATOMS: atom_id res chain seq x y z
N MET A 1 -1.27 -20.73 33.89
CA MET A 1 -1.54 -19.41 33.29
C MET A 1 -2.52 -18.66 34.19
N LYS A 2 -2.12 -17.53 34.79
CA LYS A 2 -3.07 -16.67 35.51
C LYS A 2 -4.05 -16.10 34.48
N ARG A 3 -5.36 -16.23 34.73
CA ARG A 3 -6.38 -15.59 33.87
C ARG A 3 -6.12 -14.08 33.86
N SER A 4 -6.10 -13.49 32.67
CA SER A 4 -5.96 -12.04 32.50
C SER A 4 -7.04 -11.30 33.32
N PRO A 5 -6.71 -10.20 34.00
CA PRO A 5 -7.70 -9.37 34.70
C PRO A 5 -8.62 -8.59 33.73
N TYR A 6 -8.38 -8.67 32.43
CA TYR A 6 -9.18 -8.00 31.38
C TYR A 6 -10.17 -8.96 30.72
N PRO A 7 -11.42 -8.52 30.45
CA PRO A 7 -12.41 -9.34 29.77
C PRO A 7 -11.96 -9.71 28.36
N ARG A 8 -12.30 -10.94 27.93
CA ARG A 8 -11.93 -11.47 26.62
C ARG A 8 -12.43 -10.59 25.46
N ASN A 9 -13.68 -10.13 25.54
CA ASN A 9 -14.29 -9.28 24.51
C ASN A 9 -13.51 -7.97 24.31
N ASN A 10 -13.07 -7.33 25.40
CA ASN A 10 -12.28 -6.10 25.35
C ASN A 10 -10.95 -6.33 24.64
N LEU A 11 -10.26 -7.43 24.98
CA LEU A 11 -9.00 -7.79 24.35
C LEU A 11 -9.18 -8.09 22.86
N GLU A 12 -10.21 -8.84 22.47
CA GLU A 12 -10.47 -9.17 21.06
C GLU A 12 -10.80 -7.92 20.21
N VAL A 13 -11.65 -7.02 20.73
CA VAL A 13 -12.00 -5.78 20.01
C VAL A 13 -10.82 -4.82 19.96
N ALA A 14 -10.09 -4.63 21.06
CA ALA A 14 -8.89 -3.80 21.09
C ALA A 14 -7.84 -4.32 20.09
N GLN A 15 -7.65 -5.63 20.03
CA GLN A 15 -6.72 -6.28 19.12
C GLN A 15 -7.09 -6.04 17.65
N THR A 16 -8.38 -6.11 17.30
CA THR A 16 -8.84 -5.85 15.92
C THR A 16 -8.46 -4.44 15.45
N PHE A 17 -8.78 -3.42 16.26
CA PHE A 17 -8.39 -2.04 15.94
C PHE A 17 -6.86 -1.87 15.90
N PHE A 18 -6.13 -2.53 16.80
CA PHE A 18 -4.68 -2.46 16.83
C PHE A 18 -4.02 -3.08 15.58
N GLU A 19 -4.56 -4.18 15.08
CA GLU A 19 -4.12 -4.82 13.83
C GLU A 19 -4.36 -3.92 12.62
N ASP A 20 -5.55 -3.32 12.50
CA ASP A 20 -5.85 -2.34 11.45
C ASP A 20 -4.85 -1.17 11.46
N ALA A 21 -4.48 -0.69 12.66
CA ALA A 21 -3.47 0.36 12.77
C ALA A 21 -2.10 -0.08 12.25
N CYS A 22 -1.67 -1.30 12.60
CA CYS A 22 -0.41 -1.87 12.13
C CYS A 22 -0.38 -2.02 10.60
N ASP A 23 -1.47 -2.49 10.00
CA ASP A 23 -1.60 -2.66 8.55
C ASP A 23 -1.57 -1.32 7.82
N LEU A 24 -2.22 -0.29 8.36
CA LEU A 24 -2.18 1.06 7.81
C LEU A 24 -0.77 1.68 7.88
N MET A 25 -0.04 1.47 8.98
CA MET A 25 1.36 1.89 9.10
C MET A 25 2.27 1.17 8.12
N LEU A 26 2.05 -0.14 7.90
CA LEU A 26 2.78 -0.90 6.89
C LEU A 26 2.46 -0.40 5.48
N ARG A 27 1.20 -0.09 5.19
CA ARG A 27 0.79 0.50 3.91
C ARG A 27 1.47 1.84 3.67
N PHE A 28 1.61 2.68 4.70
CA PHE A 28 2.41 3.90 4.63
C PHE A 28 3.85 3.58 4.22
N ASP A 29 4.53 2.66 4.91
CA ASP A 29 5.95 2.36 4.67
C ASP A 29 6.20 1.90 3.21
N LEU A 30 5.29 1.09 2.67
CA LEU A 30 5.35 0.63 1.28
C LEU A 30 5.00 1.73 0.28
N THR A 31 3.99 2.54 0.58
CA THR A 31 3.48 3.58 -0.33
C THR A 31 4.42 4.76 -0.43
N PHE A 32 5.04 5.13 0.69
CA PHE A 32 5.84 6.35 0.82
C PHE A 32 7.08 6.33 -0.06
N GLU A 33 7.72 5.17 -0.20
CA GLU A 33 8.96 5.00 -0.98
C GLU A 33 8.70 4.59 -2.46
N GLN A 34 7.58 3.92 -2.77
CA GLN A 34 7.42 3.21 -4.06
C GLN A 34 6.52 3.89 -5.12
N PHE A 35 5.69 4.88 -4.77
CA PHE A 35 4.75 5.50 -5.74
C PHE A 35 5.38 6.65 -6.55
N GLY A 36 5.17 6.63 -7.88
CA GLY A 36 5.70 7.63 -8.82
C GLY A 36 4.98 9.00 -8.81
N SER A 37 3.68 9.05 -8.51
CA SER A 37 2.93 10.33 -8.42
C SER A 37 3.03 10.94 -7.01
N ILE A 38 3.83 12.00 -6.88
CA ILE A 38 4.12 12.66 -5.58
C ILE A 38 2.86 13.22 -4.91
N LYS A 39 1.95 13.87 -5.65
CA LYS A 39 0.74 14.50 -5.09
C LYS A 39 -0.19 13.44 -4.47
N THR A 40 -0.59 12.44 -5.25
CA THR A 40 -1.52 11.41 -4.79
C THR A 40 -0.90 10.52 -3.70
N ARG A 41 0.43 10.31 -3.74
CA ARG A 41 1.16 9.54 -2.72
C ARG A 41 1.07 10.19 -1.34
N ARG A 42 1.35 11.49 -1.22
CA ARG A 42 1.38 12.20 0.06
C ARG A 42 0.05 12.13 0.79
N PHE A 43 -1.06 12.35 0.08
CA PHE A 43 -2.39 12.27 0.69
C PHE A 43 -2.78 10.85 1.08
N LYS A 44 -2.44 9.83 0.27
CA LYS A 44 -2.63 8.41 0.66
C LYS A 44 -1.89 8.11 1.95
N CYS A 45 -0.61 8.47 2.00
CA CYS A 45 0.24 8.29 3.17
C CYS A 45 -0.32 9.02 4.40
N PHE A 46 -0.78 10.26 4.25
CA PHE A 46 -1.41 11.01 5.35
C PHE A 46 -2.67 10.32 5.87
N ILE A 47 -3.58 9.91 4.98
CA ILE A 47 -4.81 9.23 5.38
C ILE A 47 -4.51 7.92 6.10
N ASP A 48 -3.50 7.18 5.63
CA ASP A 48 -3.04 5.95 6.28
C ASP A 48 -2.58 6.21 7.72
N LEU A 49 -1.72 7.21 7.93
CA LEU A 49 -1.22 7.53 9.27
C LEU A 49 -2.32 8.10 10.18
N ARG A 50 -3.18 8.99 9.68
CA ARG A 50 -4.29 9.54 10.44
C ARG A 50 -5.23 8.43 10.91
N TRP A 51 -5.59 7.52 10.00
CA TRP A 51 -6.49 6.43 10.32
C TRP A 51 -5.80 5.40 11.23
N ALA A 52 -4.51 5.12 11.02
CA ALA A 52 -3.75 4.29 11.94
C ALA A 52 -3.82 4.83 13.37
N TYR A 53 -3.66 6.14 13.54
CA TYR A 53 -3.75 6.74 14.87
C TYR A 53 -5.15 6.65 15.48
N GLU A 54 -6.19 6.89 14.67
CA GLU A 54 -7.58 6.70 15.10
C GLU A 54 -7.82 5.27 15.60
N CYS A 55 -7.33 4.27 14.86
CA CYS A 55 -7.42 2.87 15.23
C CYS A 55 -6.64 2.56 16.53
N VAL A 56 -5.44 3.10 16.71
CA VAL A 56 -4.69 2.97 17.98
C VAL A 56 -5.49 3.52 19.17
N LEU A 57 -6.05 4.73 19.04
CA LEU A 57 -6.83 5.33 20.11
C LEU A 57 -8.10 4.52 20.42
N LYS A 58 -8.77 4.00 19.39
CA LYS A 58 -9.94 3.12 19.53
C LYS A 58 -9.59 1.77 20.16
N ALA A 59 -8.40 1.22 19.86
CA ALA A 59 -7.89 0.03 20.52
C ALA A 59 -7.71 0.27 22.03
N ILE A 60 -7.11 1.40 22.40
CA ILE A 60 -6.93 1.79 23.80
C ILE A 60 -8.29 1.98 24.50
N LEU A 61 -9.24 2.69 23.87
CA LEU A 61 -10.58 2.90 24.43
C LEU A 61 -11.34 1.59 24.64
N ALA A 62 -11.24 0.64 23.69
CA ALA A 62 -11.84 -0.68 23.81
C ALA A 62 -11.22 -1.46 24.98
N TYR A 63 -9.90 -1.38 25.13
CA TYR A 63 -9.15 -2.00 26.20
C TYR A 63 -9.52 -1.46 27.58
N GLN A 64 -9.80 -0.15 27.68
CA GLN A 64 -10.14 0.55 28.93
C GLN A 64 -11.61 0.42 29.35
N GLN A 65 -12.51 -0.10 28.49
CA GLN A 65 -13.94 -0.19 28.83
C GLN A 65 -14.24 -1.08 30.05
N PRO A 66 -15.39 -0.84 30.74
CA PRO A 66 -15.83 -1.65 31.87
C PRO A 66 -15.89 -3.15 31.58
N ARG A 67 -15.80 -3.94 32.65
CA ARG A 67 -15.92 -5.40 32.57
C ARG A 67 -17.35 -5.80 32.17
N ASP A 68 -17.45 -6.94 31.48
CA ASP A 68 -18.71 -7.62 31.13
C ASP A 68 -19.58 -6.97 30.04
N MET A 69 -19.01 -6.10 29.21
CA MET A 69 -19.70 -5.64 28.00
C MET A 69 -19.73 -6.72 26.90
N GLU A 70 -20.90 -6.88 26.28
CA GLU A 70 -21.04 -7.67 25.05
C GLU A 70 -20.23 -7.04 23.91
N ARG A 71 -19.67 -7.90 23.04
CA ARG A 71 -18.76 -7.49 21.96
C ARG A 71 -19.36 -6.41 21.05
N GLU A 72 -20.63 -6.57 20.66
CA GLU A 72 -21.32 -5.61 19.77
C GLU A 72 -21.52 -4.26 20.44
N SER A 73 -21.93 -4.25 21.70
CA SER A 73 -22.11 -3.01 22.47
C SER A 73 -20.78 -2.28 22.69
N LEU A 74 -19.69 -3.02 22.89
CA LEU A 74 -18.34 -2.47 22.98
C LEU A 74 -17.94 -1.79 21.66
N ILE A 75 -18.09 -2.47 20.53
CA ILE A 75 -17.79 -1.89 19.20
C ILE A 75 -18.59 -0.61 18.97
N GLN A 76 -19.92 -0.67 19.18
CA GLN A 76 -20.79 0.50 19.03
C GLN A 76 -20.37 1.66 19.94
N THR A 77 -19.91 1.37 21.16
CA THR A 77 -19.47 2.40 22.11
C THR A 77 -18.21 3.12 21.62
N VAL A 78 -17.26 2.36 21.07
CA VAL A 78 -16.01 2.89 20.51
C VAL A 78 -16.27 3.65 19.22
N GLU A 79 -17.14 3.15 18.33
CA GLU A 79 -17.51 3.83 17.08
C GLU A 79 -18.27 5.14 17.31
N LYS A 80 -19.15 5.19 18.33
CA LYS A 80 -19.88 6.41 18.70
C LYS A 80 -18.98 7.58 19.14
N ARG A 81 -17.72 7.32 19.50
CA ARG A 81 -16.73 8.38 19.79
C ARG A 81 -16.30 9.15 18.53
N GLY A 82 -16.73 8.70 17.35
CA GLY A 82 -16.50 9.38 16.09
C GLY A 82 -15.08 9.23 15.56
N HIS A 83 -14.64 10.22 14.79
CA HIS A 83 -13.38 10.19 14.03
C HIS A 83 -12.46 11.38 14.34
N LYS A 84 -12.84 12.24 15.29
CA LYS A 84 -12.07 13.44 15.64
C LYS A 84 -10.93 13.04 16.58
N ILE A 85 -9.68 13.25 16.17
CA ILE A 85 -8.51 12.70 16.87
C ILE A 85 -8.35 13.34 18.24
N SER A 86 -8.46 14.67 18.34
CA SER A 86 -8.36 15.36 19.64
C SER A 86 -9.42 14.91 20.65
N ALA A 87 -10.62 14.56 20.19
CA ALA A 87 -11.68 14.05 21.05
C ALA A 87 -11.38 12.63 21.56
N LEU A 88 -10.76 11.80 20.72
CA LEU A 88 -10.31 10.46 21.08
C LEU A 88 -9.13 10.51 22.05
N GLU A 89 -8.12 11.36 21.81
CA GLU A 89 -6.99 11.57 22.72
C GLU A 89 -7.45 11.98 24.12
N ASN A 90 -8.34 12.99 24.20
CA ASN A 90 -8.89 13.43 25.48
C ASN A 90 -9.66 12.31 26.21
N SER A 91 -10.36 11.45 25.46
CA SER A 91 -11.08 10.32 26.06
C SER A 91 -10.13 9.26 26.60
N VAL A 92 -9.00 9.01 25.92
CA VAL A 92 -7.98 8.05 26.37
C VAL A 92 -7.20 8.57 27.58
N SER A 93 -6.83 9.85 27.57
CA SER A 93 -6.04 10.47 28.65
C SER A 93 -6.79 10.63 29.96
N SER A 94 -8.13 10.62 29.94
CA SER A 94 -8.95 10.62 31.17
C SER A 94 -9.03 9.27 31.88
N ASP A 95 -8.60 8.19 31.23
CA ASP A 95 -8.72 6.82 31.73
C ASP A 95 -7.48 6.37 32.53
N THR A 96 -7.63 5.26 33.27
CA THR A 96 -6.73 4.82 34.36
C THR A 96 -5.25 4.58 34.03
N LYS A 97 -4.86 4.52 32.75
CA LYS A 97 -3.46 4.25 32.34
C LYS A 97 -3.00 5.25 31.30
N ASP A 98 -1.92 5.94 31.63
CA ASP A 98 -1.23 6.84 30.71
C ASP A 98 -0.41 6.04 29.69
N PHE A 99 -0.69 6.26 28.41
CA PHE A 99 0.03 5.67 27.27
C PHE A 99 1.11 6.61 26.71
N GLY A 100 1.32 7.78 27.33
CA GLY A 100 2.30 8.77 26.91
C GLY A 100 1.92 9.47 25.61
N LEU A 101 0.62 9.77 25.42
CA LEU A 101 0.12 10.40 24.20
C LEU A 101 0.59 11.87 24.11
N GLU A 102 1.08 12.25 22.93
CA GLU A 102 1.33 13.65 22.57
C GLU A 102 0.08 14.26 21.93
N ASP A 103 -0.03 15.61 21.91
CA ASP A 103 -1.11 16.33 21.22
C ASP A 103 -0.88 16.36 19.69
N TRP A 104 -1.26 15.25 19.05
CA TRP A 104 -1.31 15.17 17.59
C TRP A 104 -2.70 15.55 17.06
N GLY A 105 -3.74 15.45 17.87
CA GLY A 105 -5.11 15.79 17.50
C GLY A 105 -5.25 17.23 17.02
N SER A 106 -4.60 18.20 17.68
CA SER A 106 -4.62 19.61 17.24
C SER A 106 -4.03 19.82 15.85
N GLN A 107 -3.01 19.04 15.48
CA GLN A 107 -2.37 19.10 14.15
C GLN A 107 -3.12 18.31 13.09
N LEU A 108 -3.79 17.21 13.46
CA LEU A 108 -4.46 16.31 12.52
C LEU A 108 -5.88 16.75 12.18
N ASP A 109 -6.62 17.31 13.15
CA ASP A 109 -8.02 17.69 12.95
C ASP A 109 -8.19 18.93 12.06
N VAL A 110 -7.13 19.76 11.91
CA VAL A 110 -7.14 20.91 10.98
C VAL A 110 -7.03 20.47 9.52
N LEU A 111 -6.63 19.22 9.25
CA LEU A 111 -6.47 18.68 7.91
C LEU A 111 -7.74 17.93 7.47
N PRO A 112 -8.33 18.26 6.31
CA PRO A 112 -9.57 17.62 5.87
C PRO A 112 -9.38 16.12 5.57
N ILE A 113 -10.30 15.29 6.05
CA ILE A 113 -10.30 13.84 5.78
C ILE A 113 -10.57 13.58 4.27
N GLY A 114 -11.38 14.44 3.65
CA GLY A 114 -11.72 14.37 2.23
C GLY A 114 -10.57 14.73 1.27
N LEU A 115 -9.36 15.03 1.76
CA LEU A 115 -8.19 15.39 0.93
C LEU A 115 -7.89 14.38 -0.18
N ARG A 116 -8.21 13.11 0.03
CA ARG A 116 -8.03 12.06 -1.00
C ARG A 116 -8.96 12.25 -2.20
N TYR A 117 -10.18 12.74 -1.99
CA TYR A 117 -11.22 12.89 -3.03
C TYR A 117 -11.28 14.32 -3.57
N SER A 118 -10.70 15.28 -2.87
CA SER A 118 -10.61 16.67 -3.31
C SER A 118 -9.56 16.90 -4.41
N LEU A 119 -9.19 15.84 -5.16
CA LEU A 119 -8.19 15.86 -6.22
C LEU A 119 -8.51 16.87 -7.33
N ASP A 120 -9.79 17.18 -7.57
CA ASP A 120 -10.22 18.05 -8.67
C ASP A 120 -10.98 19.33 -8.25
N GLY A 121 -11.52 19.42 -7.03
CA GLY A 121 -12.48 20.49 -6.68
C GLY A 121 -11.86 21.76 -6.10
N GLN A 122 -10.73 21.64 -5.41
CA GLN A 122 -10.02 22.71 -4.70
C GLN A 122 -8.58 22.23 -4.56
N ASP A 123 -7.59 22.81 -5.25
CA ASP A 123 -6.18 22.45 -5.02
C ASP A 123 -5.83 22.88 -3.59
N PHE A 124 -6.01 21.99 -2.60
CA PHE A 124 -5.79 22.28 -1.18
C PHE A 124 -4.40 22.85 -0.93
N ARG A 125 -3.42 22.44 -1.74
CA ARG A 125 -2.08 23.03 -1.75
C ARG A 125 -2.10 24.52 -2.09
N VAL A 126 -2.90 24.95 -3.06
CA VAL A 126 -3.04 26.37 -3.42
C VAL A 126 -3.86 27.10 -2.37
N ALA A 127 -4.97 26.53 -1.92
CA ALA A 127 -5.87 27.17 -0.96
C ALA A 127 -5.25 27.30 0.45
N ARG A 128 -4.34 26.40 0.83
CA ARG A 128 -3.71 26.34 2.16
C ARG A 128 -2.22 26.00 2.07
N GLU A 129 -1.49 26.74 1.25
CA GLU A 129 -0.08 26.46 0.92
C GLU A 129 0.84 26.35 2.15
N ASP A 130 0.76 27.31 3.06
CA ASP A 130 1.59 27.32 4.26
C ASP A 130 1.30 26.12 5.17
N LEU A 131 0.02 25.81 5.38
CA LEU A 131 -0.40 24.62 6.14
C LEU A 131 0.05 23.33 5.45
N TYR A 132 -0.08 23.26 4.12
CA TYR A 132 0.33 22.10 3.33
C TYR A 132 1.82 21.79 3.54
N TYR A 133 2.72 22.76 3.31
CA TYR A 133 4.16 22.50 3.46
C TYR A 133 4.61 22.31 4.90
N LYS A 134 3.88 22.84 5.89
CA LYS A 134 4.13 22.55 7.31
C LYS A 134 3.68 21.15 7.72
N THR A 135 2.82 20.49 6.94
CA THR A 135 2.19 19.20 7.29
C THR A 135 2.32 18.12 6.20
N VAL A 136 1.24 17.75 5.50
CA VAL A 136 1.18 16.66 4.50
C VAL A 136 2.12 16.86 3.30
N GLY A 137 2.49 18.10 3.02
CA GLY A 137 3.51 18.46 2.03
C GLY A 137 4.95 18.22 2.49
N SER A 138 5.19 17.98 3.77
CA SER A 138 6.51 17.76 4.38
C SER A 138 6.76 16.28 4.67
N ASP A 139 7.81 15.74 4.06
CA ASP A 139 8.28 14.38 4.34
C ASP A 139 8.75 14.23 5.79
N ILE A 140 9.34 15.30 6.35
CA ILE A 140 9.81 15.31 7.74
C ILE A 140 8.60 15.19 8.67
N TRP A 141 7.53 15.93 8.42
CA TRP A 141 6.33 15.88 9.26
C TRP A 141 5.63 14.51 9.17
N LEU A 142 5.48 13.95 7.96
CA LEU A 142 4.90 12.61 7.79
C LEU A 142 5.73 11.52 8.47
N ARG A 143 7.06 11.55 8.35
CA ARG A 143 7.95 10.60 9.04
C ARG A 143 7.90 10.76 10.56
N ARG A 144 7.79 12.00 11.07
CA ARG A 144 7.60 12.24 12.52
C ARG A 144 6.33 11.59 13.05
N LEU A 145 5.20 11.80 12.35
CA LEU A 145 3.94 11.15 12.72
C LEU A 145 4.06 9.62 12.67
N ARG A 146 4.65 9.07 11.61
CA ARG A 146 4.88 7.62 11.49
C ARG A 146 5.79 7.06 12.59
N ASN A 147 6.82 7.79 12.99
CA ASN A 147 7.72 7.38 14.08
C ASN A 147 6.98 7.42 15.43
N TYR A 148 6.23 8.49 15.70
CA TYR A 148 5.37 8.59 16.88
C TYR A 148 4.40 7.40 16.97
N LEU A 149 3.70 7.08 15.88
CA LEU A 149 2.81 5.92 15.83
C LEU A 149 3.56 4.59 16.05
N GLY A 150 4.81 4.49 15.61
CA GLY A 150 5.70 3.37 15.92
C GLY A 150 5.91 3.18 17.42
N HIS A 151 6.23 4.27 18.13
CA HIS A 151 6.41 4.23 19.59
C HIS A 151 5.11 3.86 20.31
N ILE A 152 3.98 4.49 19.97
CA ILE A 152 2.69 4.18 20.62
C ILE A 152 2.27 2.75 20.30
N ARG A 153 2.47 2.27 19.07
CA ARG A 153 2.22 0.87 18.71
C ARG A 153 3.00 -0.07 19.62
N ASP A 154 4.26 0.19 19.89
CA ASP A 154 5.10 -0.69 20.72
C ASP A 154 4.63 -0.69 22.18
N VAL A 155 4.23 0.47 22.71
CA VAL A 155 3.66 0.59 24.06
C VAL A 155 2.33 -0.18 24.17
N VAL A 156 1.40 0.07 23.25
CA VAL A 156 0.06 -0.56 23.26
C VAL A 156 0.17 -2.06 22.97
N GLY A 157 1.00 -2.47 22.02
CA GLY A 157 1.21 -3.87 21.67
C GLY A 157 1.81 -4.66 22.85
N LYS A 158 2.79 -4.09 23.56
CA LYS A 158 3.33 -4.69 24.78
C LYS A 158 2.27 -4.83 25.87
N GLU A 159 1.35 -3.88 25.97
CA GLU A 159 0.27 -3.93 26.94
C GLU A 159 -0.77 -5.00 26.58
N LEU A 160 -1.26 -5.01 25.34
CA LEU A 160 -2.22 -6.00 24.87
C LEU A 160 -1.63 -7.41 24.93
N GLY A 161 -0.36 -7.59 24.55
CA GLY A 161 0.34 -8.87 24.55
C GLY A 161 0.58 -9.48 25.94
N GLN A 162 0.48 -8.70 27.03
CA GLN A 162 0.48 -9.27 28.40
C GLN A 162 -0.79 -10.05 28.71
N HIS A 163 -1.85 -9.81 27.94
CA HIS A 163 -3.20 -10.25 28.24
C HIS A 163 -3.84 -11.08 27.12
N SER A 164 -3.39 -10.90 25.88
CA SER A 164 -3.85 -11.67 24.73
C SER A 164 -3.04 -12.96 24.61
N GLY A 165 -3.74 -14.10 24.51
CA GLY A 165 -3.14 -15.35 24.04
C GLY A 165 -3.06 -15.41 22.51
N PHE A 166 -3.21 -14.26 21.84
CA PHE A 166 -3.32 -14.14 20.40
C PHE A 166 -1.96 -13.73 19.82
N VAL A 167 -1.53 -14.46 18.80
CA VAL A 167 -0.31 -14.15 18.06
C VAL A 167 -0.65 -13.03 17.07
N ILE A 168 -0.04 -11.86 17.23
CA ILE A 168 -0.21 -10.76 16.28
C ILE A 168 0.54 -11.14 14.99
N ALA A 169 -0.03 -10.86 13.81
CA ALA A 169 0.63 -11.17 12.54
C ALA A 169 2.03 -10.51 12.41
N THR A 170 2.27 -9.40 13.11
CA THR A 170 3.57 -8.73 13.22
C THR A 170 4.58 -9.47 14.09
N ASP A 171 4.13 -10.31 15.03
CA ASP A 171 4.96 -11.15 15.89
C ASP A 171 5.37 -12.45 15.18
N ILE A 172 4.70 -12.77 14.07
CA ILE A 172 5.12 -13.82 13.16
C ILE A 172 6.31 -13.26 12.37
N PRO A 173 7.52 -13.84 12.49
CA PRO A 173 8.68 -13.41 11.71
C PRO A 173 8.29 -13.33 10.23
N LYS A 174 8.55 -12.20 9.58
CA LYS A 174 8.23 -12.02 8.15
C LYS A 174 8.87 -13.14 7.32
N GLU A 175 10.04 -13.63 7.75
CA GLU A 175 10.76 -14.75 7.16
C GLU A 175 9.97 -16.07 7.23
N LYS A 176 9.12 -16.26 8.25
CA LYS A 176 8.20 -17.41 8.36
C LYS A 176 6.95 -17.25 7.50
N LEU A 177 6.36 -16.05 7.47
CA LEU A 177 5.18 -15.74 6.64
C LEU A 177 5.50 -15.83 5.13
N PHE A 178 6.65 -15.30 4.72
CA PHE A 178 7.18 -15.41 3.36
C PHE A 178 8.08 -16.63 3.16
N GLY A 179 8.15 -17.51 4.18
CA GLY A 179 8.84 -18.78 4.09
C GLY A 179 8.29 -19.59 2.92
N THR A 180 9.17 -20.38 2.30
CA THR A 180 8.86 -21.14 1.08
C THR A 180 7.69 -22.11 1.23
N GLU A 181 7.32 -22.44 2.47
CA GLU A 181 6.28 -23.41 2.83
C GLU A 181 4.85 -22.82 2.83
N TYR A 182 4.69 -21.50 3.04
CA TYR A 182 3.37 -20.87 3.25
C TYR A 182 2.92 -19.93 2.12
N ASN A 183 3.72 -19.75 1.08
CA ASN A 183 3.39 -18.85 -0.03
C ASN A 183 2.43 -19.52 -1.03
N LYS A 184 1.11 -19.40 -0.78
CA LYS A 184 0.01 -19.91 -1.65
C LYS A 184 0.13 -19.46 -3.11
N TYR A 185 0.77 -18.33 -3.39
CA TYR A 185 0.92 -17.77 -4.73
C TYR A 185 2.20 -18.22 -5.46
N ARG A 186 3.07 -19.02 -4.83
CA ARG A 186 4.30 -19.49 -5.49
C ARG A 186 4.00 -20.32 -6.73
N ASN A 187 3.00 -21.20 -6.67
CA ASN A 187 2.59 -21.97 -7.83
C ASN A 187 2.07 -21.06 -8.95
N VAL A 188 1.35 -19.97 -8.64
CA VAL A 188 0.88 -19.01 -9.66
C VAL A 188 2.03 -18.19 -10.23
N ALA A 189 3.00 -17.77 -9.40
CA ALA A 189 4.18 -17.05 -9.85
C ALA A 189 5.13 -17.95 -10.66
N GLU A 190 5.32 -19.22 -10.31
CA GLU A 190 6.08 -20.21 -11.09
C GLU A 190 5.37 -20.57 -12.39
N HIS A 191 4.04 -20.73 -12.39
CA HIS A 191 3.27 -20.90 -13.63
C HIS A 191 3.28 -19.63 -14.49
N ARG A 192 3.25 -18.44 -13.89
CA ARG A 192 3.39 -17.15 -14.59
C ARG A 192 4.81 -16.96 -15.11
N ARG A 193 5.84 -17.39 -14.38
CA ARG A 193 7.26 -17.31 -14.78
C ARG A 193 7.58 -18.34 -15.86
N LYS A 194 7.05 -19.57 -15.76
CA LYS A 194 7.03 -20.55 -16.86
C LYS A 194 6.26 -20.02 -18.06
N ARG A 195 5.08 -19.42 -17.87
CA ARG A 195 4.31 -18.77 -18.95
C ARG A 195 5.05 -17.60 -19.59
N ILE A 196 5.75 -16.79 -18.80
CA ILE A 196 6.56 -15.66 -19.31
C ILE A 196 7.81 -16.19 -20.01
N GLU A 197 8.45 -17.26 -19.52
CA GLU A 197 9.55 -17.94 -20.24
C GLU A 197 9.08 -18.58 -21.54
N THR A 198 7.90 -19.21 -21.57
CA THR A 198 7.32 -19.77 -22.80
C THR A 198 6.76 -18.70 -23.74
N MET A 199 6.27 -17.56 -23.22
CA MET A 199 5.87 -16.37 -24.01
C MET A 199 7.05 -15.49 -24.47
N ASN A 200 8.25 -15.68 -23.91
CA ASN A 200 9.44 -14.87 -24.23
C ASN A 200 10.44 -15.53 -25.17
N ASN A 201 10.15 -16.73 -25.68
CA ASN A 201 11.03 -17.38 -26.64
C ASN A 201 10.71 -16.90 -28.06
N TRP A 202 11.01 -15.64 -28.34
CA TRP A 202 10.88 -15.03 -29.67
C TRP A 202 12.00 -15.44 -30.64
N THR A 203 12.81 -16.44 -30.27
CA THR A 203 13.91 -16.99 -31.08
C THR A 203 13.42 -17.48 -32.45
N ASP A 204 12.17 -17.94 -32.52
CA ASP A 204 11.56 -18.47 -33.75
C ASP A 204 10.94 -17.37 -34.65
N CYS A 205 10.94 -16.10 -34.21
CA CYS A 205 10.45 -14.98 -35.00
C CYS A 205 11.60 -14.34 -35.81
N PRO A 206 11.61 -14.45 -37.16
CA PRO A 206 12.70 -13.91 -37.97
C PRO A 206 12.74 -12.38 -37.98
N ALA A 207 11.66 -11.71 -37.57
CA ALA A 207 11.54 -10.25 -37.55
C ALA A 207 12.33 -9.58 -36.42
N VAL A 208 12.75 -10.34 -35.41
CA VAL A 208 13.34 -9.80 -34.17
C VAL A 208 14.70 -10.42 -33.90
N GLU A 209 15.52 -9.70 -33.14
CA GLU A 209 16.80 -10.17 -32.64
C GLU A 209 16.97 -9.77 -31.18
N ARG A 210 17.84 -10.48 -30.46
CA ARG A 210 18.22 -10.16 -29.09
C ARG A 210 19.72 -10.21 -28.97
N ASP A 211 20.30 -9.11 -28.53
CA ASP A 211 21.73 -8.97 -28.30
C ASP A 211 21.91 -8.38 -26.89
N PRO A 212 22.62 -9.07 -25.96
CA PRO A 212 22.88 -8.55 -24.62
C PRO A 212 23.53 -7.16 -24.59
N GLY A 213 24.25 -6.77 -25.65
CA GLY A 213 24.87 -5.45 -25.81
C GLY A 213 23.96 -4.36 -26.39
N LYS A 214 22.72 -4.69 -26.82
CA LYS A 214 21.76 -3.74 -27.39
C LYS A 214 20.56 -3.56 -26.45
N VAL A 215 20.26 -2.31 -26.11
CA VAL A 215 19.05 -1.92 -25.33
C VAL A 215 18.83 -2.81 -24.10
N SER A 216 19.90 -3.02 -23.32
CA SER A 216 19.89 -3.85 -22.10
C SER A 216 19.37 -5.29 -22.30
N GLY A 217 19.53 -5.85 -23.50
CA GLY A 217 19.14 -7.22 -23.82
C GLY A 217 17.64 -7.40 -24.12
N ALA A 218 16.93 -6.32 -24.48
CA ALA A 218 15.55 -6.38 -24.95
C ALA A 218 15.45 -7.00 -26.36
N TRP A 219 14.27 -7.55 -26.70
CA TRP A 219 13.95 -7.95 -28.08
C TRP A 219 13.75 -6.70 -28.93
N VAL A 220 14.50 -6.59 -30.02
CA VAL A 220 14.45 -5.46 -30.96
C VAL A 220 14.11 -5.95 -32.35
N PHE A 221 13.56 -5.08 -33.20
CA PHE A 221 13.40 -5.39 -34.62
C PHE A 221 14.76 -5.64 -35.26
N ARG A 222 14.87 -6.72 -36.02
CA ARG A 222 16.11 -7.16 -36.66
C ARG A 222 16.72 -6.04 -37.50
N GLY A 223 18.00 -5.77 -37.29
CA GLY A 223 18.72 -4.68 -37.97
C GLY A 223 18.47 -3.28 -37.39
N THR A 224 17.71 -3.16 -36.29
CA THR A 224 17.41 -1.89 -35.63
C THR A 224 17.79 -1.93 -34.14
N ARG A 225 17.70 -0.79 -33.47
CA ARG A 225 17.72 -0.70 -32.00
C ARG A 225 16.33 -0.42 -31.41
N ILE A 226 15.27 -0.63 -32.21
CA ILE A 226 13.90 -0.28 -31.82
C ILE A 226 13.31 -1.48 -31.09
N PRO A 227 12.87 -1.32 -29.82
CA PRO A 227 12.26 -2.40 -29.06
C PRO A 227 10.96 -2.88 -29.69
N VAL A 228 10.71 -4.19 -29.60
CA VAL A 228 9.43 -4.79 -30.01
C VAL A 228 8.28 -4.26 -29.16
N SER A 229 8.53 -3.89 -27.88
CA SER A 229 7.53 -3.28 -27.00
C SER A 229 6.98 -1.97 -27.57
N ALA A 230 7.80 -1.19 -28.28
CA ALA A 230 7.38 0.07 -28.87
C ALA A 230 6.24 -0.13 -29.88
N LEU A 231 6.20 -1.25 -30.61
CA LEU A 231 5.09 -1.54 -31.52
C LEU A 231 3.76 -1.69 -30.76
N PHE A 232 3.76 -2.43 -29.65
CA PHE A 232 2.55 -2.67 -28.87
C PHE A 232 2.10 -1.42 -28.11
N GLU A 233 3.03 -0.65 -27.54
CA GLU A 233 2.75 0.63 -26.89
C GLU A 233 2.08 1.62 -27.86
N ASN A 234 2.61 1.74 -29.09
CA ASN A 234 2.03 2.64 -30.09
C ASN A 234 0.65 2.18 -30.58
N ILE A 235 0.41 0.86 -30.71
CA ILE A 235 -0.91 0.33 -31.07
C ILE A 235 -1.92 0.54 -29.91
N GLU A 236 -1.49 0.41 -28.66
CA GLU A 236 -2.32 0.69 -27.48
C GLU A 236 -2.75 2.16 -27.43
N ASP A 237 -1.87 3.08 -27.83
CA ASP A 237 -2.14 4.51 -27.98
C ASP A 237 -2.93 4.86 -29.26
N GLY A 238 -3.33 3.85 -30.05
CA GLY A 238 -4.23 3.98 -31.20
C GLY A 238 -3.55 4.17 -32.56
N ALA A 239 -2.22 3.98 -32.66
CA ALA A 239 -1.50 4.12 -33.92
C ALA A 239 -1.70 2.92 -34.86
N GLY A 240 -1.81 3.19 -36.16
CA GLY A 240 -1.81 2.20 -37.21
C GLY A 240 -0.40 1.68 -37.53
N LEU A 241 -0.32 0.48 -38.13
CA LEU A 241 0.96 -0.12 -38.55
C LEU A 241 1.73 0.73 -39.58
N SER A 242 1.02 1.43 -40.47
CA SER A 242 1.66 2.35 -41.43
C SER A 242 2.28 3.55 -40.72
N GLU A 243 1.58 4.12 -39.75
CA GLU A 243 2.04 5.28 -38.97
C GLU A 243 3.27 4.91 -38.12
N PHE A 244 3.27 3.71 -37.52
CA PHE A 244 4.41 3.20 -36.79
C PHE A 244 5.67 3.07 -37.68
N VAL A 245 5.53 2.54 -38.89
CA VAL A 245 6.65 2.40 -39.84
C VAL A 245 7.15 3.77 -40.31
N ASP A 246 6.25 4.75 -40.46
CA ASP A 246 6.62 6.12 -40.81
C ASP A 246 7.42 6.81 -39.69
N TRP A 247 7.09 6.54 -38.42
CA TRP A 247 7.83 7.08 -37.26
C TRP A 247 9.18 6.38 -37.01
N PHE A 248 9.32 5.14 -37.44
CA PHE A 248 10.48 4.31 -37.19
C PHE A 248 11.14 3.82 -38.50
N PRO A 249 11.78 4.71 -39.26
CA PRO A 249 12.46 4.36 -40.51
C PRO A 249 13.60 3.38 -40.21
N GLY A 250 13.38 2.11 -40.55
CA GLY A 250 14.26 0.99 -40.19
C GLY A 250 13.47 -0.28 -39.86
N VAL A 251 12.23 -0.13 -39.41
CA VAL A 251 11.28 -1.26 -39.27
C VAL A 251 10.40 -1.31 -40.50
N THR A 252 10.31 -2.48 -41.15
CA THR A 252 9.40 -2.65 -42.28
C THR A 252 8.00 -3.04 -41.82
N ILE A 253 6.99 -2.70 -42.60
CA ILE A 253 5.60 -3.11 -42.33
C ILE A 253 5.46 -4.63 -42.24
N GLU A 254 6.28 -5.35 -43.01
CA GLU A 254 6.31 -6.82 -42.99
C GLU A 254 6.89 -7.34 -41.66
N GLN A 255 7.96 -6.72 -41.15
CA GLN A 255 8.50 -7.06 -39.83
C GLN A 255 7.48 -6.81 -38.71
N ALA A 256 6.76 -5.69 -38.76
CA ALA A 256 5.71 -5.39 -37.78
C ALA A 256 4.54 -6.41 -37.85
N ARG A 257 4.13 -6.82 -39.06
CA ARG A 257 3.11 -7.88 -39.25
C ARG A 257 3.57 -9.23 -38.73
N MET A 258 4.82 -9.62 -39.01
CA MET A 258 5.39 -10.88 -38.52
C MET A 258 5.43 -10.94 -36.99
N VAL A 259 5.73 -9.82 -36.33
CA VAL A 259 5.70 -9.73 -34.85
C VAL A 259 4.28 -9.91 -34.31
N LEU A 260 3.28 -9.25 -34.90
CA LEU A 260 1.88 -9.40 -34.48
C LEU A 260 1.36 -10.82 -34.73
N ALA A 261 1.69 -11.41 -35.88
CA ALA A 261 1.31 -12.79 -36.22
C ALA A 261 1.96 -13.80 -35.26
N HIS A 262 3.23 -13.61 -34.90
CA HIS A 262 3.91 -14.44 -33.92
C HIS A 262 3.25 -14.33 -32.54
N ALA A 263 2.94 -13.10 -32.08
CA ALA A 263 2.23 -12.89 -30.83
C ALA A 263 0.86 -13.60 -30.80
N ALA A 264 0.08 -13.50 -31.88
CA ALA A 264 -1.19 -14.21 -32.01
C ALA A 264 -1.01 -15.74 -31.97
N HIS A 265 -0.05 -16.28 -32.70
CA HIS A 265 0.22 -17.72 -32.74
C HIS A 265 0.66 -18.28 -31.38
N THR A 266 1.41 -17.51 -30.58
CA THR A 266 1.79 -17.93 -29.21
C THR A 266 0.60 -18.06 -28.25
N LEU A 267 -0.57 -17.51 -28.60
CA LEU A 267 -1.81 -17.63 -27.84
C LEU A 267 -2.67 -18.82 -28.29
N GLU A 268 -2.53 -19.28 -29.53
CA GLU A 268 -3.26 -20.45 -30.06
C GLU A 268 -2.61 -21.78 -29.69
N ALA A 269 -1.28 -21.78 -29.48
CA ALA A 269 -0.50 -22.96 -29.12
C ALA A 269 -0.41 -23.23 -27.60
N ALA A 270 -1.19 -22.52 -26.77
CA ALA A 270 -1.16 -22.54 -25.31
C ALA A 270 -2.35 -23.27 -24.67
#